data_AF-A0A7Y5RQY7-F1
#
_entry.id   AF-A0A7Y5RQY7-F1
#
_cell.length_a   1.000
_cell.length_b   1.000
_cell.length_c   1.000
_cell.angle_alpha   90.00
_cell.angle_beta   90.00
_cell.angle_gamma   90.00
#
_symmetry.space_group_name_H-M   'P 1'
#
loop_
_entity.id
_entity.type
_entity.pdbx_description
1 polymer ?
#
loop_
_entity_poly.entity_id
_entity_poly.type
_entity_poly.pdbx_seq_one_letter_code
_entity_poly.pdbx_strand_id
1 'polypeptide(L)'
;MADALKVQLESINDAAIEIVKEKCRGMGIDVNAGPIPFSGALTDFRTNASILRALNENGSFDSFPQSVRQELLESLTKAVELLKVVMEGKDVTAKAIAQIDVFRTSMYRWGLAQMITVDLNYAERLARVANLERETDSLRQKLEDLLRQRGTVDNLVTSLKNEEAAAKTSRTSLDDLAKQAAKDKSLCDASMAEVQAKTAAIRQHEDDARKLLAESKTSNASVLTVEKQVKDFLSMVEKYKEAILATETKAEQVVEGNTARTGELLKRLEDLEKRIVEKLASATGISLFHSFSTSAKRVRPAKWFWLIALLAILLTSVVATIWITATETQVSIAFFIKLSVSIPIIFGAYFCARQYNKERRLEEEYSARSNISLSLVPFKDLLENMRYQDTDHQKFVMKSIEMIFSSPTASAFGDASNARRKQKDFVLDKDSMSVLRELLKTVQEAKKAIN
;
A
#
# COMPACT_ATOMS: atom_id res chain seq x y z
N MET A 1 -78.81 -68.13 95.87
CA MET A 1 -77.49 -68.60 96.36
C MET A 1 -76.38 -67.61 96.00
N ALA A 2 -76.32 -67.11 94.76
CA ALA A 2 -75.38 -66.06 94.36
C ALA A 2 -75.44 -64.79 95.25
N ASP A 3 -76.64 -64.31 95.60
CA ASP A 3 -76.79 -63.15 96.49
C ASP A 3 -76.28 -63.42 97.92
N ALA A 4 -76.52 -64.62 98.44
CA ALA A 4 -76.02 -65.03 99.76
C ALA A 4 -74.48 -65.15 99.77
N LEU A 5 -73.89 -65.65 98.69
CA LEU A 5 -72.43 -65.69 98.50
C LEU A 5 -71.86 -64.27 98.48
N LYS A 6 -72.48 -63.36 97.73
CA LYS A 6 -72.07 -61.96 97.64
C LYS A 6 -72.08 -61.27 99.01
N VAL A 7 -73.17 -61.43 99.77
CA VAL A 7 -73.27 -60.88 101.14
C VAL A 7 -72.18 -61.40 102.06
N GLN A 8 -71.87 -62.70 102.02
CA GLN A 8 -70.80 -63.28 102.85
C GLN A 8 -69.41 -62.77 102.43
N LEU A 9 -69.13 -62.72 101.13
CA LEU A 9 -67.86 -62.24 100.57
C LEU A 9 -67.64 -60.73 100.74
N GLU A 10 -68.70 -59.92 100.83
CA GLU A 10 -68.60 -58.49 101.15
C GLU A 10 -68.38 -58.26 102.65
N SER A 11 -68.93 -59.14 103.51
CA SER A 11 -68.79 -59.00 104.96
C SER A 11 -67.38 -59.29 105.51
N ILE A 12 -66.53 -59.95 104.72
CA ILE A 12 -65.09 -60.10 104.99
C ILE A 12 -64.31 -59.57 103.77
N ASN A 13 -64.15 -58.25 103.76
CA ASN A 13 -63.24 -57.56 102.84
C ASN A 13 -61.81 -57.51 103.41
N ASP A 14 -60.88 -56.96 102.64
CA ASP A 14 -59.47 -56.86 103.04
C ASP A 14 -59.28 -56.11 104.37
N ALA A 15 -60.13 -55.10 104.64
CA ALA A 15 -60.11 -54.37 105.90
C ALA A 15 -60.53 -55.25 107.09
N ALA A 16 -61.56 -56.10 106.93
CA ALA A 16 -61.99 -57.01 107.98
C ALA A 16 -60.91 -58.05 108.34
N ILE A 17 -60.15 -58.54 107.35
CA ILE A 17 -59.05 -59.48 107.58
C ILE A 17 -57.90 -58.83 108.36
N GLU A 18 -57.59 -57.56 108.08
CA GLU A 18 -56.59 -56.82 108.87
C GLU A 18 -57.06 -56.55 110.31
N ILE A 19 -58.34 -56.23 110.52
CA ILE A 19 -58.94 -56.09 111.86
C ILE A 19 -58.82 -57.40 112.66
N VAL A 20 -59.06 -58.55 112.03
CA VAL A 20 -58.86 -59.87 112.65
C VAL A 20 -57.40 -60.05 113.09
N LYS A 21 -56.42 -59.70 112.25
CA LYS A 21 -54.99 -59.80 112.58
C LYS A 21 -54.62 -58.90 113.76
N GLU A 22 -55.11 -57.67 113.78
CA GLU A 22 -54.87 -56.72 114.88
C GLU A 22 -55.49 -57.19 116.19
N LYS A 23 -56.73 -57.70 116.15
CA LYS A 23 -57.40 -58.25 117.33
C LYS A 23 -56.67 -59.46 117.91
N CYS A 24 -56.17 -60.36 117.07
CA CYS A 24 -55.34 -61.49 117.54
C CYS A 24 -54.05 -61.03 118.23
N ARG A 25 -53.36 -60.01 117.70
CA ARG A 25 -52.19 -59.41 118.37
C ARG A 25 -52.57 -58.79 119.72
N GLY A 26 -53.71 -58.09 119.80
CA GLY A 26 -54.19 -57.49 121.04
C GLY A 26 -54.59 -58.50 122.13
N MET A 27 -54.94 -59.73 121.75
CA MET A 27 -55.23 -60.83 122.68
C MET A 27 -53.99 -61.60 123.13
N GLY A 28 -52.79 -61.23 122.67
CA GLY A 28 -51.55 -61.96 122.96
C GLY A 28 -51.46 -63.32 122.25
N ILE A 29 -52.30 -63.57 121.23
CA ILE A 29 -52.25 -64.78 120.42
C ILE A 29 -51.14 -64.62 119.39
N ASP A 30 -50.16 -65.51 119.41
CA ASP A 30 -49.14 -65.55 118.36
C ASP A 30 -49.77 -66.06 117.05
N VAL A 31 -50.04 -65.11 116.15
CA VAL A 31 -50.64 -65.32 114.82
C VAL A 31 -49.78 -66.23 113.94
N ASN A 32 -48.51 -66.45 114.31
CA ASN A 32 -47.57 -67.29 113.58
C ASN A 32 -47.24 -68.62 114.30
N ALA A 33 -47.85 -68.90 115.45
CA ALA A 33 -47.66 -70.16 116.16
C ALA A 33 -48.50 -71.30 115.56
N GLY A 34 -47.93 -72.51 115.52
CA GLY A 34 -48.57 -73.73 115.04
C GLY A 34 -48.14 -74.16 113.63
N PRO A 35 -48.52 -75.38 113.20
CA PRO A 35 -48.13 -75.96 111.91
C PRO A 35 -48.74 -75.22 110.70
N ILE A 36 -49.85 -74.51 110.89
CA ILE A 36 -50.43 -73.60 109.91
C ILE A 36 -50.58 -72.24 110.60
N PRO A 37 -49.72 -71.25 110.27
CA PRO A 37 -49.84 -69.89 110.80
C PRO A 37 -51.24 -69.33 110.51
N PHE A 38 -51.88 -68.71 111.50
CA PHE A 38 -53.19 -68.07 111.29
C PHE A 38 -53.11 -66.98 110.21
N SER A 39 -52.00 -66.26 110.14
CA SER A 39 -51.71 -65.27 109.09
C SER A 39 -51.69 -65.89 107.69
N GLY A 40 -51.11 -67.09 107.57
CA GLY A 40 -51.10 -67.88 106.34
C GLY A 40 -52.51 -68.35 105.97
N ALA A 41 -53.25 -68.91 106.92
CA ALA A 41 -54.63 -69.33 106.72
C ALA A 41 -55.52 -68.16 106.26
N LEU A 42 -55.38 -66.96 106.84
CA LEU A 42 -56.11 -65.77 106.41
C LEU A 42 -55.76 -65.32 104.98
N THR A 43 -54.50 -65.48 104.57
CA THR A 43 -54.05 -65.15 103.20
C THR A 43 -54.61 -66.13 102.18
N ASP A 44 -54.62 -67.42 102.53
CA ASP A 44 -55.24 -68.47 101.72
C ASP A 44 -56.76 -68.27 101.62
N PHE A 45 -57.40 -67.94 102.74
CA PHE A 45 -58.82 -67.60 102.78
C PHE A 45 -59.14 -66.43 101.86
N ARG A 46 -58.36 -65.34 101.93
CA ARG A 46 -58.49 -64.17 101.05
C ARG A 46 -58.39 -64.54 99.58
N THR A 47 -57.36 -65.31 99.23
CA THR A 47 -57.12 -65.75 97.85
C THR A 47 -58.30 -66.59 97.34
N ASN A 48 -58.74 -67.56 98.12
CA ASN A 48 -59.87 -68.42 97.74
C ASN A 48 -61.21 -67.67 97.69
N ALA A 49 -61.43 -66.71 98.59
CA ALA A 49 -62.59 -65.83 98.55
C ALA A 49 -62.60 -64.94 97.30
N SER A 50 -61.43 -64.44 96.87
CA SER A 50 -61.30 -63.64 95.65
C SER A 50 -61.59 -64.45 94.37
N ILE A 51 -61.19 -65.73 94.36
CA ILE A 51 -61.48 -66.67 93.28
C ILE A 51 -62.99 -66.89 93.17
N LEU A 52 -63.69 -67.13 94.29
CA LEU A 52 -65.15 -67.26 94.29
C LEU A 52 -65.85 -65.97 93.86
N ARG A 53 -65.32 -64.81 94.23
CA ARG A 53 -65.87 -63.52 93.80
C ARG A 53 -65.81 -63.38 92.28
N ALA A 54 -64.64 -63.65 91.67
CA ALA A 54 -64.46 -63.60 90.23
C ALA A 54 -65.36 -64.60 89.48
N LEU A 55 -65.53 -65.82 90.01
CA LEU A 55 -66.44 -66.81 89.44
C LEU A 55 -67.91 -66.39 89.52
N ASN A 56 -68.31 -65.70 90.59
CA ASN A 56 -69.66 -65.17 90.74
C ASN A 56 -69.90 -63.98 89.79
N GLU A 57 -68.94 -63.09 89.62
CA GLU A 57 -69.01 -61.93 88.70
C GLU A 57 -69.10 -62.36 87.23
N ASN A 58 -68.38 -63.41 86.84
CA ASN A 58 -68.41 -63.96 85.49
C ASN A 58 -69.61 -64.89 85.22
N GLY A 59 -70.52 -65.06 86.19
CA GLY A 59 -71.68 -65.97 86.09
C GLY A 59 -71.32 -67.47 86.09
N SER A 60 -70.04 -67.82 86.09
CA SER A 60 -69.56 -69.21 86.08
C SER A 60 -69.92 -69.95 87.37
N PHE A 61 -70.09 -69.25 88.50
CA PHE A 61 -70.48 -69.88 89.76
C PHE A 61 -71.84 -70.59 89.66
N ASP A 62 -72.79 -70.07 88.89
CA ASP A 62 -74.12 -70.67 88.73
C ASP A 62 -74.12 -71.98 87.93
N SER A 63 -73.04 -72.24 87.19
CA SER A 63 -72.85 -73.49 86.45
C SER A 63 -72.47 -74.68 87.33
N PHE A 64 -72.07 -74.46 88.59
CA PHE A 64 -71.72 -75.55 89.49
C PHE A 64 -72.96 -76.32 89.98
N PRO A 65 -72.84 -77.67 90.17
CA PRO A 65 -73.90 -78.47 90.76
C PRO A 65 -74.36 -77.86 92.09
N GLN A 66 -75.67 -77.88 92.34
CA GLN A 66 -76.25 -77.24 93.53
C GLN A 66 -75.63 -77.74 94.84
N SER A 67 -75.26 -79.03 94.92
CA SER A 67 -74.55 -79.62 96.05
C SER A 67 -73.19 -78.96 96.32
N VAL A 68 -72.43 -78.64 95.25
CA VAL A 68 -71.12 -77.99 95.32
C VAL A 68 -71.25 -76.55 95.78
N ARG A 69 -72.21 -75.82 95.18
CA ARG A 69 -72.50 -74.43 95.58
C ARG A 69 -72.89 -74.35 97.05
N GLN A 70 -73.70 -75.29 97.51
CA GLN A 70 -74.12 -75.36 98.90
C GLN A 70 -72.95 -75.69 99.84
N GLU A 71 -72.10 -76.66 99.49
CA GLU A 71 -70.91 -77.04 100.28
C GLU A 71 -69.92 -75.86 100.40
N LEU A 72 -69.65 -75.15 99.30
CA LEU A 72 -68.75 -73.99 99.30
C LEU A 72 -69.34 -72.81 100.06
N LEU A 73 -70.64 -72.53 99.89
CA LEU A 73 -71.31 -71.45 100.60
C LEU A 73 -71.39 -71.74 102.10
N GLU A 74 -71.69 -72.98 102.49
CA GLU A 74 -71.77 -73.39 103.90
C GLU A 74 -70.40 -73.34 104.57
N SER A 75 -69.36 -73.86 103.91
CA SER A 75 -67.99 -73.81 104.44
C SER A 75 -67.45 -72.38 104.54
N LEU A 76 -67.75 -71.52 103.55
CA LEU A 76 -67.44 -70.09 103.59
C LEU A 76 -68.18 -69.39 104.72
N THR A 77 -69.49 -69.62 104.86
CA THR A 77 -70.32 -68.98 105.89
C THR A 77 -69.81 -69.31 107.29
N LYS A 78 -69.50 -70.59 107.54
CA LYS A 78 -68.91 -71.03 108.82
C LYS A 78 -67.55 -70.39 109.07
N ALA A 79 -66.69 -70.28 108.05
CA ALA A 79 -65.40 -69.59 108.18
C ALA A 79 -65.60 -68.11 108.51
N VAL A 80 -66.53 -67.43 107.82
CA VAL A 80 -66.86 -66.02 108.04
C VAL A 80 -67.40 -65.78 109.45
N GLU A 81 -68.31 -66.63 109.93
CA GLU A 81 -68.86 -66.53 111.29
C GLU A 81 -67.77 -66.68 112.36
N LEU A 82 -66.89 -67.66 112.22
CA LEU A 82 -65.78 -67.84 113.15
C LEU A 82 -64.81 -66.65 113.13
N LEU A 83 -64.55 -66.06 111.96
CA LEU A 83 -63.73 -64.85 111.85
C LEU A 83 -64.41 -63.63 112.50
N LYS A 84 -65.74 -63.50 112.41
CA LYS A 84 -66.50 -62.48 113.15
C LYS A 84 -66.39 -62.64 114.66
N VAL A 85 -66.46 -63.88 115.16
CA VAL A 85 -66.24 -64.18 116.59
C VAL A 85 -64.82 -63.81 117.03
N VAL A 86 -63.81 -63.98 116.18
CA VAL A 86 -62.44 -63.48 116.46
C VAL A 86 -62.39 -61.96 116.51
N MET A 87 -63.10 -61.25 115.62
CA MET A 87 -63.17 -59.77 115.65
C MET A 87 -63.80 -59.24 116.94
N GLU A 88 -64.73 -59.99 117.56
CA GLU A 88 -65.32 -59.67 118.87
C GLU A 88 -64.35 -59.87 120.05
N GLY A 89 -63.13 -60.38 119.81
CA GLY A 89 -62.12 -60.58 120.85
C GLY A 89 -62.27 -61.87 121.64
N LYS A 90 -62.92 -62.89 121.06
CA LYS A 90 -62.98 -64.25 121.64
C LYS A 90 -61.95 -65.15 120.95
N ASP A 91 -61.21 -65.93 121.73
CA ASP A 91 -60.24 -66.87 121.17
C ASP A 91 -60.91 -68.12 120.60
N VAL A 92 -61.23 -68.07 119.30
CA VAL A 92 -61.65 -69.22 118.49
C VAL A 92 -60.71 -69.46 117.30
N THR A 93 -59.47 -68.98 117.41
CA THR A 93 -58.50 -68.94 116.30
C THR A 93 -58.20 -70.32 115.71
N ALA A 94 -58.01 -71.34 116.55
CA ALA A 94 -57.81 -72.72 116.11
C ALA A 94 -59.01 -73.29 115.32
N LYS A 95 -60.24 -72.96 115.75
CA LYS A 95 -61.46 -73.35 115.04
C LYS A 95 -61.59 -72.62 113.70
N ALA A 96 -61.24 -71.34 113.66
CA ALA A 96 -61.22 -70.54 112.44
C ALA A 96 -60.20 -71.08 111.42
N ILE A 97 -58.99 -71.45 111.85
CA ILE A 97 -57.97 -72.08 110.99
C ILE A 97 -58.50 -73.38 110.38
N ALA A 98 -59.06 -74.26 111.21
CA ALA A 98 -59.61 -75.54 110.74
C ALA A 98 -60.73 -75.33 109.70
N GLN A 99 -61.62 -74.36 109.94
CA GLN A 99 -62.73 -74.10 109.02
C GLN A 99 -62.28 -73.42 107.72
N ILE A 100 -61.26 -72.55 107.77
CA ILE A 100 -60.62 -71.98 106.58
C ILE A 100 -59.99 -73.08 105.74
N ASP A 101 -59.35 -74.07 106.38
CA ASP A 101 -58.74 -75.19 105.66
C ASP A 101 -59.79 -76.11 105.02
N VAL A 102 -60.93 -76.35 105.70
CA VAL A 102 -62.07 -77.04 105.10
C VAL A 102 -62.57 -76.30 103.86
N PHE A 103 -62.74 -74.98 103.94
CA PHE A 103 -63.13 -74.14 102.80
C PHE A 103 -62.12 -74.22 101.64
N ARG A 104 -60.83 -74.10 101.94
CA ARG A 104 -59.74 -74.24 100.96
C ARG A 104 -59.77 -75.63 100.30
N THR A 105 -59.94 -76.67 101.09
CA THR A 105 -59.99 -78.06 100.58
C THR A 105 -61.19 -78.27 99.68
N SER A 106 -62.37 -77.72 100.02
CA SER A 106 -63.54 -77.76 99.14
C SER A 106 -63.27 -77.02 97.82
N MET A 107 -62.60 -75.87 97.84
CA MET A 107 -62.20 -75.14 96.63
C MET A 107 -61.30 -75.95 95.70
N TYR A 108 -60.30 -76.65 96.27
CA TYR A 108 -59.40 -77.50 95.50
C TYR A 108 -60.06 -78.78 94.99
N ARG A 109 -60.90 -79.42 95.82
CA ARG A 109 -61.63 -80.64 95.46
C ARG A 109 -62.45 -80.46 94.18
N TRP A 110 -62.99 -79.26 93.98
CA TRP A 110 -63.82 -78.92 92.82
C TRP A 110 -63.04 -78.26 91.67
N GLY A 111 -61.71 -78.22 91.73
CA GLY A 111 -60.85 -77.80 90.60
C GLY A 111 -60.92 -76.31 90.24
N LEU A 112 -61.49 -75.48 91.12
CA LEU A 112 -61.79 -74.07 90.85
C LEU A 112 -60.55 -73.23 90.57
N ALA A 113 -59.39 -73.61 91.14
CA ALA A 113 -58.13 -72.92 90.92
C ALA A 113 -57.58 -73.09 89.48
N GLN A 114 -57.94 -74.15 88.75
CA GLN A 114 -57.42 -74.42 87.40
C GLN A 114 -58.27 -73.81 86.29
N MET A 115 -59.56 -73.57 86.52
CA MET A 115 -60.48 -73.06 85.50
C MET A 115 -60.23 -71.59 85.12
N ILE A 116 -59.73 -70.75 86.04
CA ILE A 116 -59.50 -69.32 85.78
C ILE A 116 -58.27 -69.06 84.88
N THR A 117 -57.28 -69.95 84.85
CA THR A 117 -56.03 -69.74 84.11
C THR A 117 -56.12 -69.99 82.60
N VAL A 118 -57.16 -70.68 82.13
CA VAL A 118 -57.29 -71.11 80.72
C VAL A 118 -58.03 -70.07 79.88
N ASP A 119 -59.11 -69.46 80.39
CA ASP A 119 -59.96 -68.55 79.61
C ASP A 119 -59.38 -67.13 79.42
N LEU A 120 -58.66 -66.58 80.42
CA LEU A 120 -58.06 -65.24 80.28
C LEU A 120 -56.91 -65.20 79.25
N ASN A 121 -56.11 -66.26 79.15
CA ASN A 121 -54.94 -66.32 78.26
C ASN A 121 -55.30 -66.41 76.77
N TYR A 122 -56.49 -66.94 76.43
CA TYR A 122 -56.92 -67.07 75.04
C TYR A 122 -57.32 -65.73 74.43
N ALA A 123 -58.04 -64.89 75.20
CA ALA A 123 -58.46 -63.56 74.76
C ALA A 123 -57.26 -62.62 74.49
N GLU A 124 -56.25 -62.63 75.36
CA GLU A 124 -55.03 -61.85 75.17
C GLU A 124 -54.23 -62.27 73.93
N ARG A 125 -54.13 -63.58 73.67
CA ARG A 125 -53.47 -64.10 72.47
C ARG A 125 -54.21 -63.70 71.20
N LEU A 126 -55.56 -63.74 71.20
CA LEU A 126 -56.37 -63.31 70.07
C LEU A 126 -56.19 -61.81 69.78
N ALA A 127 -56.16 -60.97 70.82
CA ALA A 127 -55.89 -59.54 70.69
C ALA A 127 -54.48 -59.26 70.14
N ARG A 128 -53.48 -60.06 70.54
CA ARG A 128 -52.11 -59.96 70.00
C ARG A 128 -52.04 -60.34 68.52
N VAL A 129 -52.73 -61.40 68.11
CA VAL A 129 -52.82 -61.80 66.70
C VAL A 129 -53.50 -60.71 65.88
N ALA A 130 -54.62 -60.16 66.35
CA ALA A 130 -55.32 -59.07 65.66
C ALA A 130 -54.45 -57.80 65.53
N ASN A 131 -53.62 -57.48 66.53
CA ASN A 131 -52.67 -56.38 66.43
C ASN A 131 -51.52 -56.66 65.46
N LEU A 132 -51.00 -57.88 65.42
CA LEU A 132 -49.98 -58.29 64.45
C LEU A 132 -50.52 -58.30 63.01
N GLU A 133 -51.78 -58.67 62.81
CA GLU A 133 -52.45 -58.57 61.50
C GLU A 133 -52.55 -57.11 61.05
N ARG A 134 -53.01 -56.20 61.92
CA ARG A 134 -53.04 -54.75 61.62
C ARG A 134 -51.64 -54.20 61.33
N GLU A 135 -50.62 -54.63 62.07
CA GLU A 135 -49.25 -54.19 61.83
C GLU A 135 -48.74 -54.71 60.48
N THR A 136 -49.03 -55.96 60.14
CA THR A 136 -48.69 -56.58 58.85
C THR A 136 -49.37 -55.84 57.69
N ASP A 137 -50.65 -55.50 57.81
CA ASP A 137 -51.37 -54.71 56.80
C ASP A 137 -50.78 -53.30 56.65
N SER A 138 -50.45 -52.65 57.76
CA SER A 138 -49.81 -51.33 57.75
C SER A 138 -48.43 -51.35 57.08
N LEU A 139 -47.66 -52.42 57.31
CA LEU A 139 -46.34 -52.63 56.70
C LEU A 139 -46.48 -52.92 55.21
N ARG A 140 -47.49 -53.69 54.81
CA ARG A 140 -47.78 -53.97 53.41
C ARG A 140 -48.15 -52.70 52.66
N GLN A 141 -48.99 -51.84 53.25
CA GLN A 141 -49.35 -50.54 52.67
C GLN A 141 -48.10 -49.64 52.51
N LYS A 142 -47.26 -49.56 53.55
CA LYS A 142 -45.99 -48.83 53.47
C LYS A 142 -45.06 -49.36 52.37
N LEU A 143 -45.00 -50.69 52.18
CA LEU A 143 -44.18 -51.30 51.13
C LEU A 143 -44.70 -50.93 49.73
N GLU A 144 -46.01 -50.96 49.51
CA GLU A 144 -46.61 -50.53 48.24
C GLU A 144 -46.35 -49.05 47.95
N ASP A 145 -46.44 -48.19 48.97
CA ASP A 145 -46.11 -46.77 48.83
C ASP A 145 -44.62 -46.56 48.52
N LEU A 146 -43.71 -47.29 49.17
CA LEU A 146 -42.29 -47.25 48.87
C LEU A 146 -41.97 -47.76 47.45
N LEU A 147 -42.67 -48.79 46.96
CA LEU A 147 -42.52 -49.28 45.59
C LEU A 147 -43.02 -48.25 44.57
N ARG A 148 -44.12 -47.55 44.86
CA ARG A 148 -44.59 -46.42 44.04
C ARG A 148 -43.58 -45.28 44.02
N GLN A 149 -43.04 -44.90 45.18
CA GLN A 149 -42.00 -43.89 45.28
C GLN A 149 -40.76 -44.28 44.49
N ARG A 150 -40.30 -45.53 44.59
CA ARG A 150 -39.17 -46.03 43.79
C ARG A 150 -39.44 -45.88 42.29
N GLY A 151 -40.63 -46.25 41.82
CA GLY A 151 -41.01 -46.07 40.42
C GLY A 151 -40.97 -44.59 39.98
N THR A 152 -41.40 -43.67 40.84
CA THR A 152 -41.27 -42.23 40.54
C THR A 152 -39.81 -41.77 40.48
N VAL A 153 -38.95 -42.28 41.37
CA VAL A 153 -37.51 -41.98 41.37
C VAL A 153 -36.83 -42.52 40.11
N ASP A 154 -37.15 -43.74 39.69
CA ASP A 154 -36.60 -44.35 38.46
C ASP A 154 -37.00 -43.54 37.20
N ASN A 155 -38.24 -43.05 37.16
CA ASN A 155 -38.71 -42.15 36.11
C ASN A 155 -37.95 -40.81 36.12
N LEU A 156 -37.75 -40.20 37.30
CA LEU A 156 -36.99 -38.96 37.44
C LEU A 156 -35.52 -39.14 37.01
N VAL A 157 -34.89 -40.25 37.37
CA VAL A 157 -33.52 -40.58 36.95
C VAL A 157 -33.43 -40.72 35.42
N THR A 158 -34.44 -41.33 34.80
CA THR A 158 -34.48 -41.48 33.35
C THR A 158 -34.66 -40.12 32.65
N SER A 159 -35.56 -39.27 33.16
CA SER A 159 -35.74 -37.90 32.66
C SER A 159 -34.47 -37.06 32.81
N LEU A 160 -33.80 -37.12 33.96
CA LEU A 160 -32.54 -36.40 34.21
C LEU A 160 -31.42 -36.82 33.24
N LYS A 161 -31.30 -38.13 32.95
CA LYS A 161 -30.32 -38.60 31.95
C LYS A 161 -30.62 -38.06 30.54
N ASN A 162 -31.90 -37.99 30.17
CA ASN A 162 -32.30 -37.43 28.88
C ASN A 162 -32.02 -35.93 28.80
N GLU A 163 -32.30 -35.18 29.88
CA GLU A 163 -31.98 -33.75 29.97
C GLU A 163 -30.47 -33.49 29.96
N GLU A 164 -29.67 -34.33 30.65
CA GLU A 164 -28.20 -34.24 30.60
C GLU A 164 -27.67 -34.43 29.18
N ALA A 165 -28.19 -35.43 28.46
CA ALA A 165 -27.81 -35.67 27.06
C ALA A 165 -28.21 -34.50 26.15
N ALA A 166 -29.40 -33.93 26.35
CA ALA A 166 -29.86 -32.73 25.63
C ALA A 166 -28.97 -31.51 25.94
N ALA A 167 -28.63 -31.28 27.21
CA ALA A 167 -27.76 -30.20 27.64
C ALA A 167 -26.34 -30.33 27.05
N LYS A 168 -25.81 -31.55 27.00
CA LYS A 168 -24.51 -31.83 26.36
C LYS A 168 -24.53 -31.49 24.86
N THR A 169 -25.62 -31.83 24.18
CA THR A 169 -25.81 -31.55 22.75
C THR A 169 -25.94 -30.04 22.49
N SER A 170 -26.69 -29.34 23.34
CA SER A 170 -26.81 -27.87 23.29
C SER A 170 -25.48 -27.18 23.60
N ARG A 171 -24.65 -27.74 24.48
CA ARG A 171 -23.31 -27.20 24.75
C ARG A 171 -22.37 -27.35 23.56
N THR A 172 -22.41 -28.48 22.85
CA THR A 172 -21.60 -28.66 21.63
C THR A 172 -22.01 -27.69 20.53
N SER A 173 -23.32 -27.45 20.32
CA SER A 173 -23.77 -26.48 19.32
C SER A 173 -23.39 -25.03 19.69
N LEU A 174 -23.39 -24.68 20.98
CA LEU A 174 -22.89 -23.38 21.45
C LEU A 174 -21.39 -23.20 21.19
N ASP A 175 -20.58 -24.25 21.37
CA ASP A 175 -19.14 -24.20 21.09
C ASP A 175 -18.87 -24.00 19.59
N ASP A 176 -19.63 -24.69 18.74
CA ASP A 176 -19.52 -24.52 17.29
C ASP A 176 -19.98 -23.14 16.82
N LEU A 177 -21.06 -22.60 17.40
CA LEU A 177 -21.50 -21.23 17.16
C LEU A 177 -20.44 -20.20 17.61
N ALA A 178 -19.79 -20.42 18.75
CA ALA A 178 -18.73 -19.55 19.23
C ALA A 178 -17.51 -19.56 18.29
N LYS A 179 -17.11 -20.73 17.77
CA LYS A 179 -16.05 -20.84 16.77
C LYS A 179 -16.42 -20.14 15.46
N GLN A 180 -17.66 -20.30 15.00
CA GLN A 180 -18.13 -19.64 13.79
C GLN A 180 -18.17 -18.11 13.98
N ALA A 181 -18.66 -17.61 15.10
CA ALA A 181 -18.65 -16.18 15.42
C ALA A 181 -17.23 -15.60 15.49
N ALA A 182 -16.25 -16.34 16.02
CA ALA A 182 -14.85 -15.93 16.03
C ALA A 182 -14.27 -15.84 14.61
N LYS A 183 -14.60 -16.80 13.73
CA LYS A 183 -14.21 -16.79 12.33
C LYS A 183 -14.83 -15.61 11.58
N ASP A 184 -16.12 -15.37 11.77
CA ASP A 184 -16.85 -14.27 11.12
C ASP A 184 -16.31 -12.91 11.57
N LYS A 185 -15.96 -12.76 12.85
CA LYS A 185 -15.28 -11.57 13.36
C LYS A 185 -13.95 -11.34 12.65
N SER A 186 -13.10 -12.37 12.52
CA SER A 186 -11.82 -12.25 11.82
C SER A 186 -11.98 -11.85 10.35
N LEU A 187 -13.01 -12.35 9.67
CA LEU A 187 -13.32 -11.96 8.28
C LEU A 187 -13.79 -10.50 8.20
N CYS A 188 -14.60 -10.06 9.17
CA CYS A 188 -15.06 -8.68 9.25
C CYS A 188 -13.88 -7.71 9.48
N ASP A 189 -12.96 -8.04 10.38
CA ASP A 189 -11.75 -7.25 10.66
C ASP A 189 -10.87 -7.12 9.41
N ALA A 190 -10.67 -8.23 8.67
CA ALA A 190 -9.92 -8.23 7.42
C ALA A 190 -10.59 -7.37 6.33
N SER A 191 -11.91 -7.48 6.19
CA SER A 191 -12.68 -6.67 5.25
C SER A 191 -12.64 -5.18 5.59
N MET A 192 -12.71 -4.82 6.87
CA MET A 192 -12.58 -3.44 7.34
C MET A 192 -11.20 -2.86 7.03
N ALA A 193 -10.13 -3.64 7.19
CA ALA A 193 -8.79 -3.22 6.81
C ALA A 193 -8.67 -2.94 5.29
N GLU A 194 -9.28 -3.78 4.45
CA GLU A 194 -9.30 -3.58 2.99
C GLU A 194 -10.10 -2.32 2.60
N VAL A 195 -11.25 -2.10 3.24
CA VAL A 195 -12.08 -0.89 3.01
C VAL A 195 -11.31 0.37 3.40
N GLN A 196 -10.58 0.36 4.52
CA GLN A 196 -9.75 1.48 4.93
C GLN A 196 -8.62 1.77 3.92
N ALA A 197 -7.94 0.73 3.45
CA ALA A 197 -6.89 0.86 2.43
C ALA A 197 -7.44 1.45 1.12
N LYS A 198 -8.59 0.95 0.63
CA LYS A 198 -9.25 1.48 -0.57
C LYS A 198 -9.72 2.92 -0.37
N THR A 199 -10.24 3.26 0.80
CA THR A 199 -10.66 4.64 1.12
C THR A 199 -9.48 5.60 1.11
N ALA A 200 -8.32 5.19 1.62
CA ALA A 200 -7.10 6.00 1.55
C ALA A 200 -6.64 6.22 0.10
N ALA A 201 -6.67 5.17 -0.74
CA ALA A 201 -6.34 5.28 -2.16
C ALA A 201 -7.31 6.20 -2.92
N ILE A 202 -8.61 6.13 -2.63
CA ILE A 202 -9.61 7.03 -3.23
C ILE A 202 -9.33 8.49 -2.88
N ARG A 203 -8.99 8.79 -1.62
CA ARG A 203 -8.61 10.16 -1.21
C ARG A 203 -7.38 10.66 -1.96
N GLN A 204 -6.36 9.81 -2.11
CA GLN A 204 -5.17 10.17 -2.88
C GLN A 204 -5.51 10.47 -4.35
N HIS A 205 -6.35 9.64 -4.98
CA HIS A 205 -6.81 9.89 -6.34
C HIS A 205 -7.64 11.18 -6.48
N GLU A 206 -8.43 11.53 -5.46
CA GLU A 206 -9.15 12.80 -5.43
C GLU A 206 -8.19 13.99 -5.39
N ASP A 207 -7.13 13.93 -4.59
CA ASP A 207 -6.10 14.96 -4.49
C ASP A 207 -5.32 15.09 -5.81
N ASP A 208 -4.92 13.97 -6.42
CA ASP A 208 -4.24 13.96 -7.72
C ASP A 208 -5.13 14.55 -8.83
N ALA A 209 -6.43 14.21 -8.85
CA ALA A 209 -7.38 14.77 -9.80
C ALA A 209 -7.56 16.29 -9.61
N ARG A 210 -7.58 16.78 -8.37
CA ARG A 210 -7.62 18.22 -8.06
C ARG A 210 -6.37 18.94 -8.57
N LYS A 211 -5.19 18.33 -8.39
CA LYS A 211 -3.93 18.87 -8.90
C LYS A 211 -3.90 18.94 -10.42
N LEU A 212 -4.27 17.86 -11.10
CA LEU A 212 -4.38 17.82 -12.57
C LEU A 212 -5.38 18.84 -13.12
N LEU A 213 -6.50 19.06 -12.43
CA LEU A 213 -7.47 20.09 -12.81
C LEU A 213 -6.87 21.51 -12.71
N ALA A 214 -6.09 21.79 -11.66
CA ALA A 214 -5.41 23.08 -11.49
C ALA A 214 -4.33 23.29 -12.58
N GLU A 215 -3.54 22.25 -12.89
CA GLU A 215 -2.55 22.27 -13.97
C GLU A 215 -3.22 22.47 -15.33
N SER A 216 -4.34 21.78 -15.60
CA SER A 216 -5.14 21.93 -16.82
C SER A 216 -5.66 23.35 -16.99
N LYS A 217 -6.20 23.97 -15.92
CA LYS A 217 -6.64 25.37 -15.95
C LYS A 217 -5.51 26.33 -16.27
N THR A 218 -4.33 26.11 -15.69
CA THR A 218 -3.13 26.92 -15.94
C THR A 218 -2.67 26.78 -17.38
N SER A 219 -2.62 25.55 -17.89
CA SER A 219 -2.30 25.27 -19.29
C SER A 219 -3.29 25.96 -20.25
N ASN A 220 -4.60 25.87 -19.97
CA ASN A 220 -5.63 26.53 -20.77
C ASN A 220 -5.45 28.06 -20.81
N ALA A 221 -5.12 28.69 -19.69
CA ALA A 221 -4.82 30.13 -19.65
C ALA A 221 -3.59 30.49 -20.51
N SER A 222 -2.56 29.64 -20.51
CA SER A 222 -1.39 29.83 -21.38
C SER A 222 -1.73 29.68 -22.86
N VAL A 223 -2.58 28.71 -23.23
CA VAL A 223 -3.07 28.52 -24.60
C VAL A 223 -3.85 29.74 -25.08
N LEU A 224 -4.75 30.29 -24.26
CA LEU A 224 -5.49 31.52 -24.59
C LEU A 224 -4.55 32.73 -24.78
N THR A 225 -3.46 32.79 -24.01
CA THR A 225 -2.44 33.84 -24.16
C THR A 225 -1.72 33.71 -25.50
N VAL A 226 -1.30 32.49 -25.87
CA VAL A 226 -0.67 32.20 -27.17
C VAL A 226 -1.64 32.48 -28.32
N GLU A 227 -2.90 32.09 -28.20
CA GLU A 227 -3.93 32.39 -29.21
C GLU A 227 -4.04 33.89 -29.48
N LYS A 228 -4.02 34.71 -28.42
CA LYS A 228 -4.01 36.17 -28.54
C LYS A 228 -2.76 36.66 -29.27
N GLN A 229 -1.58 36.19 -28.88
CA GLN A 229 -0.32 36.56 -29.53
C GLN A 229 -0.31 36.19 -31.02
N VAL A 230 -0.88 35.03 -31.39
CA VAL A 230 -1.01 34.62 -32.79
C VAL A 230 -1.94 35.57 -33.56
N LYS A 231 -3.09 35.96 -32.99
CA LYS A 231 -3.99 36.94 -33.62
C LYS A 231 -3.31 38.30 -33.82
N ASP A 232 -2.58 38.77 -32.82
CA ASP A 232 -1.83 40.04 -32.90
C ASP A 232 -0.73 39.96 -33.98
N PHE A 233 -0.01 38.84 -34.04
CA PHE A 233 1.01 38.60 -35.07
C PHE A 233 0.40 38.58 -36.48
N LEU A 234 -0.72 37.88 -36.69
CA LEU A 234 -1.42 37.86 -37.98
C LEU A 234 -1.87 39.27 -38.41
N SER A 235 -2.34 40.10 -37.47
CA SER A 235 -2.69 41.49 -37.75
C SER A 235 -1.46 42.31 -38.17
N MET A 236 -0.30 42.10 -37.53
CA MET A 236 0.94 42.75 -37.96
C MET A 236 1.38 42.28 -39.35
N VAL A 237 1.29 40.99 -39.65
CA VAL A 237 1.63 40.45 -40.97
C VAL A 237 0.79 41.10 -42.06
N GLU A 238 -0.51 41.27 -41.85
CA GLU A 238 -1.37 41.93 -42.85
C GLU A 238 -0.99 43.40 -43.04
N LYS A 239 -0.70 44.14 -41.95
CA LYS A 239 -0.20 45.53 -42.04
C LYS A 239 1.13 45.63 -42.80
N TYR A 240 2.06 44.71 -42.55
CA TYR A 240 3.34 44.70 -43.27
C TYR A 240 3.14 44.38 -44.75
N LYS A 241 2.25 43.45 -45.07
CA LYS A 241 1.90 43.13 -46.46
C LYS A 241 1.31 44.34 -47.18
N GLU A 242 0.37 45.07 -46.56
CA GLU A 242 -0.18 46.32 -47.10
C GLU A 242 0.93 47.38 -47.31
N ALA A 243 1.84 47.54 -46.34
CA ALA A 243 2.95 48.47 -46.44
C ALA A 243 3.95 48.11 -47.56
N ILE A 244 4.23 46.82 -47.74
CA ILE A 244 5.09 46.31 -48.83
C ILE A 244 4.44 46.61 -50.18
N LEU A 245 3.16 46.26 -50.36
CA LEU A 245 2.42 46.54 -51.60
C LEU A 245 2.39 48.05 -51.92
N ALA A 246 2.11 48.89 -50.92
CA ALA A 246 2.13 50.33 -51.11
C ALA A 246 3.53 50.88 -51.47
N THR A 247 4.59 50.26 -50.94
CA THR A 247 5.97 50.63 -51.25
C THR A 247 6.36 50.16 -52.65
N GLU A 248 5.95 48.96 -53.04
CA GLU A 248 6.14 48.39 -54.38
C GLU A 248 5.48 49.29 -55.44
N THR A 249 4.21 49.67 -55.26
CA THR A 249 3.53 50.60 -56.17
C THR A 249 4.23 51.97 -56.26
N LYS A 250 4.72 52.52 -55.14
CA LYS A 250 5.49 53.76 -55.15
C LYS A 250 6.82 53.61 -55.89
N ALA A 251 7.51 52.49 -55.69
CA ALA A 251 8.76 52.21 -56.37
C ALA A 251 8.55 52.08 -57.88
N GLU A 252 7.51 51.37 -58.32
CA GLU A 252 7.11 51.29 -59.73
C GLU A 252 6.85 52.69 -60.32
N GLN A 253 6.04 53.52 -59.64
CA GLN A 253 5.78 54.89 -60.09
C GLN A 253 7.04 55.76 -60.19
N VAL A 254 7.97 55.63 -59.24
CA VAL A 254 9.25 56.36 -59.27
C VAL A 254 10.14 55.87 -60.42
N VAL A 255 10.20 54.56 -60.66
CA VAL A 255 10.97 53.98 -61.76
C VAL A 255 10.38 54.39 -63.12
N GLU A 256 9.05 54.32 -63.29
CA GLU A 256 8.38 54.80 -64.51
C GLU A 256 8.62 56.31 -64.72
N GLY A 257 8.47 57.12 -63.67
CA GLY A 257 8.73 58.56 -63.75
C GLY A 257 10.19 58.88 -64.10
N ASN A 258 11.15 58.16 -63.52
CA ASN A 258 12.57 58.36 -63.80
C ASN A 258 12.98 57.85 -65.18
N THR A 259 12.45 56.71 -65.64
CA THR A 259 12.71 56.21 -66.99
C THR A 259 12.14 57.16 -68.04
N ALA A 260 10.95 57.71 -67.84
CA ALA A 260 10.38 58.74 -68.70
C ALA A 260 11.25 60.01 -68.77
N ARG A 261 11.66 60.55 -67.61
CA ARG A 261 12.57 61.73 -67.54
C ARG A 261 13.92 61.46 -68.18
N THR A 262 14.50 60.28 -67.93
CA THR A 262 15.79 59.88 -68.53
C THR A 262 15.66 59.76 -70.04
N GLY A 263 14.54 59.23 -70.54
CA GLY A 263 14.23 59.19 -71.96
C GLY A 263 14.11 60.59 -72.58
N GLU A 264 13.48 61.54 -71.88
CA GLU A 264 13.42 62.94 -72.34
C GLU A 264 14.81 63.60 -72.35
N LEU A 265 15.60 63.39 -71.29
CA LEU A 265 16.98 63.88 -71.20
C LEU A 265 17.86 63.31 -72.31
N LEU A 266 17.76 62.01 -72.60
CA LEU A 266 18.47 61.36 -73.71
C LEU A 266 18.10 62.01 -75.04
N LYS A 267 16.80 62.23 -75.31
CA LYS A 267 16.36 62.94 -76.52
C LYS A 267 16.95 64.34 -76.61
N ARG A 268 16.94 65.11 -75.52
CA ARG A 268 17.53 66.46 -75.49
C ARG A 268 19.05 66.43 -75.72
N LEU A 269 19.76 65.47 -75.11
CA LEU A 269 21.19 65.29 -75.29
C LEU A 269 21.53 64.92 -76.74
N GLU A 270 20.76 64.01 -77.35
CA GLU A 270 20.93 63.66 -78.76
C GLU A 270 20.69 64.87 -79.68
N ASP A 271 19.69 65.70 -79.37
CA ASP A 271 19.39 66.93 -80.08
C ASP A 271 20.48 68.01 -79.92
N LEU A 272 21.11 68.08 -78.74
CA LEU A 272 22.24 68.96 -78.49
C LEU A 272 23.50 68.45 -79.18
N GLU A 273 23.76 67.13 -79.13
CA GLU A 273 24.87 66.49 -79.82
C GLU A 273 24.77 66.71 -81.33
N LYS A 274 23.60 66.51 -81.94
CA LYS A 274 23.36 66.82 -83.36
C LYS A 274 23.69 68.28 -83.68
N ARG A 275 23.24 69.23 -82.84
CA ARG A 275 23.56 70.66 -83.01
C ARG A 275 25.06 70.94 -82.85
N ILE A 276 25.73 70.31 -81.90
CA ILE A 276 27.17 70.47 -81.66
C ILE A 276 27.95 69.89 -82.84
N VAL A 277 27.63 68.68 -83.30
CA VAL A 277 28.26 68.04 -84.46
C VAL A 277 28.02 68.86 -85.72
N GLU A 278 26.82 69.38 -85.94
CA GLU A 278 26.53 70.26 -87.07
C GLU A 278 27.36 71.55 -87.01
N LYS A 279 27.48 72.17 -85.83
CA LYS A 279 28.32 73.37 -85.63
C LYS A 279 29.83 73.08 -85.70
N LEU A 280 30.30 71.92 -85.25
CA LEU A 280 31.71 71.52 -85.28
C LEU A 280 32.16 70.95 -86.64
N ALA A 281 31.32 70.18 -87.32
CA ALA A 281 31.59 69.69 -88.67
C ALA A 281 31.66 70.84 -89.67
N SER A 282 30.89 71.91 -89.43
CA SER A 282 31.01 73.17 -90.17
C SER A 282 32.31 73.93 -89.85
N ALA A 283 33.02 73.63 -88.77
CA ALA A 283 34.15 74.43 -88.27
C ALA A 283 35.52 73.70 -88.30
N THR A 284 35.59 72.37 -88.23
CA THR A 284 36.87 71.64 -88.12
C THR A 284 36.82 70.21 -88.72
N GLY A 285 37.80 69.85 -89.56
CA GLY A 285 37.88 68.56 -90.26
C GLY A 285 38.33 67.38 -89.39
N ILE A 286 37.38 66.67 -88.76
CA ILE A 286 37.59 65.53 -87.85
C ILE A 286 37.69 64.21 -88.65
N SER A 287 38.84 63.94 -89.25
CA SER A 287 39.18 62.61 -89.80
C SER A 287 40.26 61.89 -88.98
N LEU A 288 41.05 62.63 -88.18
CA LEU A 288 42.26 62.10 -87.55
C LEU A 288 42.04 61.48 -86.16
N PHE A 289 40.99 61.86 -85.44
CA PHE A 289 40.74 61.39 -84.06
C PHE A 289 40.18 59.96 -84.00
N HIS A 290 39.44 59.55 -85.03
CA HIS A 290 38.73 58.27 -85.04
C HIS A 290 39.65 57.04 -85.22
N SER A 291 40.85 57.23 -85.80
CA SER A 291 41.82 56.15 -86.02
C SER A 291 42.58 55.74 -84.75
N PHE A 292 42.77 56.66 -83.80
CA PHE A 292 43.59 56.39 -82.60
C PHE A 292 42.83 55.66 -81.47
N SER A 293 41.51 55.87 -81.32
CA SER A 293 40.72 55.20 -80.28
C SER A 293 40.46 53.71 -80.57
N THR A 294 40.49 53.33 -81.85
CA THR A 294 40.19 51.96 -82.31
C THR A 294 41.34 50.98 -82.01
N SER A 295 42.59 51.44 -81.96
CA SER A 295 43.75 50.58 -81.69
C SER A 295 43.94 50.21 -80.22
N ALA A 296 43.45 51.02 -79.26
CA ALA A 296 43.60 50.78 -77.83
C ALA A 296 42.73 49.64 -77.29
N LYS A 297 41.58 49.35 -77.94
CA LYS A 297 40.65 48.28 -77.50
C LYS A 297 41.16 46.86 -77.76
N ARG A 298 42.19 46.67 -78.60
CA ARG A 298 42.61 45.34 -79.08
C ARG A 298 43.64 44.61 -78.19
N VAL A 299 44.24 45.28 -77.21
CA VAL A 299 45.33 44.72 -76.36
C VAL A 299 44.84 44.16 -75.01
N ARG A 300 43.62 44.53 -74.57
CA ARG A 300 43.02 44.05 -73.30
C ARG A 300 42.80 42.54 -73.16
N PRO A 301 42.40 41.76 -74.20
CA PRO A 301 42.07 40.35 -74.00
C PRO A 301 43.31 39.43 -73.83
N ALA A 302 44.48 39.81 -74.33
CA ALA A 302 45.70 38.99 -74.24
C ALA A 302 46.25 38.88 -72.80
N LYS A 303 46.13 39.97 -72.02
CA LYS A 303 46.55 40.04 -70.61
C LYS A 303 45.80 39.07 -69.70
N TRP A 304 44.50 38.91 -69.93
CA TRP A 304 43.66 37.98 -69.19
C TRP A 304 44.03 36.53 -69.49
N PHE A 305 44.37 36.23 -70.75
CA PHE A 305 44.78 34.89 -71.17
C PHE A 305 46.07 34.43 -70.47
N TRP A 306 47.10 35.27 -70.41
CA TRP A 306 48.38 34.90 -69.75
C TRP A 306 48.30 34.84 -68.22
N LEU A 307 47.41 35.63 -67.60
CA LEU A 307 47.17 35.56 -66.16
C LEU A 307 46.48 34.25 -65.76
N ILE A 308 45.51 33.80 -66.57
CA ILE A 308 44.85 32.49 -66.39
C ILE A 308 45.85 31.35 -66.62
N ALA A 309 46.70 31.44 -67.64
CA ALA A 309 47.74 30.44 -67.90
C ALA A 309 48.73 30.29 -66.74
N LEU A 310 49.15 31.39 -66.11
CA LEU A 310 50.06 31.37 -64.96
C LEU A 310 49.40 30.71 -63.73
N LEU A 311 48.11 31.01 -63.47
CA LEU A 311 47.34 30.40 -62.40
C LEU A 311 47.21 28.87 -62.59
N ALA A 312 46.97 28.42 -63.82
CA ALA A 312 46.83 27.00 -64.16
C ALA A 312 48.14 26.20 -63.95
N ILE A 313 49.29 26.79 -64.27
CA ILE A 313 50.61 26.16 -64.04
C ILE A 313 50.89 26.00 -62.53
N LEU A 314 50.48 26.97 -61.73
CA LEU A 314 50.67 26.95 -60.28
C LEU A 314 49.79 25.87 -59.61
N LEU A 315 48.55 25.72 -60.07
CA LEU A 315 47.61 24.70 -59.60
C LEU A 315 48.07 23.28 -59.96
N THR A 316 48.56 23.07 -61.19
CA THR A 316 49.08 21.78 -61.64
C THR A 316 50.34 21.38 -60.86
N SER A 317 51.19 22.34 -60.47
CA SER A 317 52.35 22.09 -59.60
C SER A 317 51.95 21.52 -58.24
N VAL A 318 50.93 22.10 -57.58
CA VAL A 318 50.48 21.65 -56.25
C VAL A 318 49.90 20.24 -56.29
N VAL A 319 49.06 19.95 -57.29
CA VAL A 319 48.46 18.62 -57.50
C VAL A 319 49.53 17.56 -57.73
N ALA A 320 50.56 17.88 -58.53
CA ALA A 320 51.67 16.97 -58.76
C ALA A 320 52.45 16.64 -57.47
N THR A 321 52.71 17.62 -56.59
CA THR A 321 53.37 17.38 -55.30
C THR A 321 52.59 16.46 -54.36
N ILE A 322 51.27 16.61 -54.30
CA ILE A 322 50.39 15.76 -53.46
C ILE A 322 50.35 14.33 -54.01
N TRP A 323 50.29 14.19 -55.34
CA TRP A 323 50.27 12.88 -55.98
C TRP A 323 51.58 12.11 -55.78
N ILE A 324 52.72 12.81 -55.79
CA ILE A 324 54.04 12.20 -55.57
C ILE A 324 54.21 11.72 -54.13
N THR A 325 53.75 12.50 -53.14
CA THR A 325 53.89 12.17 -51.71
C THR A 325 52.95 11.04 -51.25
N ALA A 326 51.80 10.86 -51.90
CA ALA A 326 50.86 9.80 -51.55
C ALA A 326 51.30 8.38 -51.99
N THR A 327 52.20 8.25 -52.96
CA THR A 327 52.36 6.97 -53.70
C THR A 327 53.63 6.19 -53.36
N GLU A 328 54.72 6.81 -52.88
CA GLU A 328 55.98 6.09 -52.56
C GLU A 328 56.74 6.74 -51.40
N THR A 329 57.06 5.96 -50.36
CA THR A 329 57.84 6.38 -49.17
C THR A 329 59.31 5.95 -49.19
N GLN A 330 59.80 5.35 -50.29
CA GLN A 330 61.20 4.99 -50.46
C GLN A 330 61.78 5.55 -51.76
N VAL A 331 63.08 5.90 -51.76
CA VAL A 331 63.77 6.53 -52.89
C VAL A 331 64.00 5.50 -54.01
N SER A 332 62.99 5.28 -54.84
CA SER A 332 63.05 4.44 -56.03
C SER A 332 63.32 5.26 -57.31
N ILE A 333 63.63 4.58 -58.43
CA ILE A 333 63.81 5.18 -59.77
C ILE A 333 62.63 6.07 -60.18
N ALA A 334 61.42 5.79 -59.67
CA ALA A 334 60.24 6.59 -59.92
C ALA A 334 60.35 8.04 -59.38
N PHE A 335 61.13 8.28 -58.31
CA PHE A 335 61.37 9.63 -57.78
C PHE A 335 62.14 10.51 -58.77
N PHE A 336 63.15 9.97 -59.44
CA PHE A 336 63.96 10.72 -60.42
C PHE A 336 63.16 11.05 -61.69
N ILE A 337 62.30 10.13 -62.14
CA ILE A 337 61.38 10.38 -63.27
C ILE A 337 60.38 11.48 -62.88
N LYS A 338 59.83 11.43 -61.68
CA LYS A 338 58.89 12.44 -61.15
C LYS A 338 59.56 13.83 -60.98
N LEU A 339 60.83 13.88 -60.58
CA LEU A 339 61.61 15.13 -60.50
C LEU A 339 61.86 15.75 -61.89
N SER A 340 62.13 14.93 -62.92
CA SER A 340 62.33 15.40 -64.29
C SER A 340 61.10 16.12 -64.86
N VAL A 341 59.89 15.75 -64.42
CA VAL A 341 58.63 16.39 -64.85
C VAL A 341 58.43 17.78 -64.21
N SER A 342 59.09 18.07 -63.08
CA SER A 342 58.96 19.38 -62.40
C SER A 342 59.74 20.51 -63.09
N ILE A 343 60.84 20.19 -63.80
CA ILE A 343 61.71 21.18 -64.45
C ILE A 343 60.97 21.97 -65.57
N PRO A 344 60.21 21.32 -66.49
CA PRO A 344 59.41 22.03 -67.49
C PRO A 344 58.34 22.95 -66.89
N ILE A 345 57.76 22.58 -65.74
CA ILE A 345 56.69 23.35 -65.07
C ILE A 345 57.26 24.67 -64.52
N ILE A 346 58.43 24.62 -63.89
CA ILE A 346 59.12 25.81 -63.37
C ILE A 346 59.53 26.74 -64.52
N PHE A 347 60.04 26.18 -65.63
CA PHE A 347 60.37 26.95 -66.82
C PHE A 347 59.12 27.60 -67.46
N GLY A 348 58.00 26.87 -67.52
CA GLY A 348 56.72 27.39 -68.01
C GLY A 348 56.18 28.55 -67.17
N ALA A 349 56.28 28.45 -65.83
CA ALA A 349 55.90 29.53 -64.93
C ALA A 349 56.76 30.79 -65.15
N TYR A 350 58.08 30.63 -65.28
CA TYR A 350 59.01 31.74 -65.57
C TYR A 350 58.71 32.40 -66.93
N PHE A 351 58.46 31.59 -67.97
CA PHE A 351 58.13 32.10 -69.31
C PHE A 351 56.81 32.90 -69.31
N CYS A 352 55.77 32.39 -68.65
CA CYS A 352 54.48 33.09 -68.55
C CYS A 352 54.61 34.42 -67.78
N ALA A 353 55.38 34.44 -66.69
CA ALA A 353 55.64 35.67 -65.92
C ALA A 353 56.37 36.73 -66.77
N ARG A 354 57.37 36.31 -67.57
CA ARG A 354 58.11 37.21 -68.47
C ARG A 354 57.21 37.80 -69.56
N GLN A 355 56.32 36.99 -70.13
CA GLN A 355 55.44 37.44 -71.20
C GLN A 355 54.34 38.39 -70.68
N TYR A 356 53.79 38.13 -69.49
CA TYR A 356 52.86 39.02 -68.82
C TYR A 356 53.46 40.42 -68.57
N ASN A 357 54.71 40.48 -68.09
CA ASN A 357 55.40 41.75 -67.86
C ASN A 357 55.65 42.53 -69.16
N LYS A 358 55.93 41.84 -70.26
CA LYS A 358 56.13 42.48 -71.57
C LYS A 358 54.83 43.10 -72.10
N GLU A 359 53.70 42.41 -71.97
CA GLU A 359 52.40 42.92 -72.42
C GLU A 359 51.92 44.11 -71.56
N ARG A 360 52.14 44.06 -70.24
CA ARG A 360 51.84 45.20 -69.35
C ARG A 360 52.64 46.45 -69.73
N ARG A 361 53.93 46.29 -70.07
CA ARG A 361 54.79 47.41 -70.48
C ARG A 361 54.30 48.09 -71.77
N LEU A 362 53.76 47.32 -72.71
CA LEU A 362 53.21 47.86 -73.96
C LEU A 362 51.92 48.64 -73.72
N GLU A 363 51.04 48.18 -72.83
CA GLU A 363 49.80 48.89 -72.47
C GLU A 363 50.08 50.28 -71.87
N GLU A 364 51.09 50.37 -71.01
CA GLU A 364 51.55 51.63 -70.41
C GLU A 364 52.13 52.57 -71.48
N GLU A 365 52.93 52.06 -72.43
CA GLU A 365 53.47 52.87 -73.54
C GLU A 365 52.37 53.41 -74.48
N TYR A 366 51.35 52.61 -74.82
CA TYR A 366 50.28 53.05 -75.72
C TYR A 366 49.29 54.02 -75.07
N SER A 367 48.96 53.83 -73.79
CA SER A 367 48.09 54.74 -73.05
C SER A 367 48.76 56.10 -72.83
N ALA A 368 50.06 56.12 -72.54
CA ALA A 368 50.84 57.35 -72.46
C ALA A 368 50.85 58.11 -73.80
N ARG A 369 51.13 57.43 -74.92
CA ARG A 369 51.13 58.06 -76.26
C ARG A 369 49.75 58.59 -76.67
N SER A 370 48.67 57.89 -76.34
CA SER A 370 47.30 58.34 -76.60
C SER A 370 46.98 59.62 -75.82
N ASN A 371 47.28 59.66 -74.52
CA ASN A 371 47.05 60.85 -73.69
C ASN A 371 47.87 62.05 -74.17
N ILE A 372 49.11 61.81 -74.62
CA ILE A 372 49.97 62.85 -75.19
C ILE A 372 49.38 63.41 -76.50
N SER A 373 48.86 62.56 -77.40
CA SER A 373 48.22 63.04 -78.65
C SER A 373 46.97 63.89 -78.40
N LEU A 374 46.19 63.59 -77.36
CA LEU A 374 45.03 64.39 -76.96
C LEU A 374 45.44 65.78 -76.45
N SER A 375 46.58 65.86 -75.75
CA SER A 375 47.12 67.13 -75.26
C SER A 375 47.71 68.03 -76.36
N LEU A 376 47.98 67.50 -77.56
CA LEU A 376 48.56 68.27 -78.68
C LEU A 376 47.55 69.23 -79.35
N VAL A 377 46.25 68.96 -79.21
CA VAL A 377 45.16 69.75 -79.80
C VAL A 377 45.12 71.19 -79.25
N PRO A 378 45.15 71.43 -77.92
CA PRO A 378 45.22 72.79 -77.40
C PRO A 378 46.55 73.51 -77.72
N PHE A 379 47.65 72.78 -77.95
CA PHE A 379 48.91 73.40 -78.38
C PHE A 379 48.90 73.87 -79.84
N LYS A 380 48.11 73.23 -80.72
CA LYS A 380 47.85 73.75 -82.07
C LYS A 380 47.11 75.09 -82.00
N ASP A 381 46.08 75.20 -81.16
CA ASP A 381 45.34 76.46 -80.95
C ASP A 381 46.25 77.57 -80.39
N LEU A 382 47.18 77.23 -79.50
CA LEU A 382 48.20 78.17 -78.99
C LEU A 382 49.20 78.61 -80.08
N LEU A 383 49.66 77.71 -80.94
CA LEU A 383 50.59 78.01 -82.04
C LEU A 383 49.92 78.83 -83.17
N GLU A 384 48.64 78.58 -83.45
CA GLU A 384 47.87 79.31 -84.46
C GLU A 384 47.57 80.74 -84.00
N ASN A 385 47.33 80.95 -82.70
CA ASN A 385 47.16 82.28 -82.10
C ASN A 385 48.48 83.06 -81.92
N MET A 386 49.62 82.37 -81.75
CA MET A 386 50.95 83.02 -81.64
C MET A 386 51.64 83.27 -82.98
N ARG A 387 51.04 82.88 -84.11
CA ARG A 387 51.60 83.10 -85.46
C ARG A 387 51.80 84.58 -85.82
N TYR A 388 51.38 85.50 -84.95
CA TYR A 388 51.45 86.95 -85.15
C TYR A 388 52.51 87.69 -84.32
N GLN A 389 53.18 87.06 -83.34
CA GLN A 389 54.23 87.73 -82.54
C GLN A 389 55.37 86.79 -82.13
N ASP A 390 56.59 87.19 -82.50
CA ASP A 390 57.92 86.70 -82.09
C ASP A 390 58.39 85.27 -82.48
N THR A 391 59.43 85.25 -83.32
CA THR A 391 60.16 84.04 -83.76
C THR A 391 60.96 83.37 -82.65
N ASP A 392 61.30 84.10 -81.58
CA ASP A 392 62.04 83.57 -80.43
C ASP A 392 61.13 82.81 -79.45
N HIS A 393 59.87 83.22 -79.32
CA HIS A 393 58.87 82.50 -78.53
C HIS A 393 58.43 81.21 -79.21
N GLN A 394 58.35 81.18 -80.54
CA GLN A 394 58.17 79.93 -81.28
C GLN A 394 59.34 78.96 -81.04
N LYS A 395 60.59 79.42 -81.07
CA LYS A 395 61.74 78.55 -80.75
C LYS A 395 61.74 78.10 -79.30
N PHE A 396 61.32 78.96 -78.36
CA PHE A 396 61.21 78.59 -76.95
C PHE A 396 60.10 77.58 -76.70
N VAL A 397 58.94 77.73 -77.33
CA VAL A 397 57.82 76.78 -77.26
C VAL A 397 58.16 75.48 -77.97
N MET A 398 58.79 75.54 -79.14
CA MET A 398 59.27 74.36 -79.86
C MET A 398 60.34 73.61 -79.06
N LYS A 399 61.27 74.32 -78.41
CA LYS A 399 62.31 73.75 -77.54
C LYS A 399 61.75 73.26 -76.20
N SER A 400 60.70 73.90 -75.68
CA SER A 400 59.99 73.44 -74.47
C SER A 400 59.16 72.20 -74.75
N ILE A 401 58.55 72.12 -75.94
CA ILE A 401 57.94 70.89 -76.48
C ILE A 401 59.04 69.85 -76.67
N GLU A 402 60.18 70.17 -77.31
CA GLU A 402 61.26 69.20 -77.47
C GLU A 402 61.83 68.72 -76.13
N MET A 403 61.89 69.56 -75.09
CA MET A 403 62.41 69.25 -73.75
C MET A 403 61.41 68.47 -72.86
N ILE A 404 60.12 68.80 -72.92
CA ILE A 404 59.05 68.06 -72.23
C ILE A 404 58.81 66.71 -72.92
N PHE A 405 59.04 66.64 -74.24
CA PHE A 405 58.84 65.44 -75.05
C PHE A 405 60.14 64.65 -75.28
N SER A 406 61.32 65.19 -74.97
CA SER A 406 62.57 64.42 -74.84
C SER A 406 62.59 63.67 -73.51
N SER A 407 61.82 62.58 -73.48
CA SER A 407 61.95 61.43 -72.59
C SER A 407 62.32 61.70 -71.12
N PRO A 408 61.31 61.81 -70.22
CA PRO A 408 61.48 61.50 -68.79
C PRO A 408 61.91 60.04 -68.54
N THR A 409 62.03 59.23 -69.59
CA THR A 409 62.45 57.83 -69.53
C THR A 409 63.95 57.65 -69.73
N ALA A 410 64.71 58.64 -70.23
CA ALA A 410 66.16 58.51 -70.47
C ALA A 410 67.02 58.78 -69.23
N SER A 411 66.55 59.59 -68.27
CA SER A 411 67.28 59.85 -67.02
C SER A 411 66.85 58.95 -65.86
N ALA A 412 65.62 58.42 -65.88
CA ALA A 412 65.14 57.47 -64.87
C ALA A 412 65.50 56.01 -65.21
N PHE A 413 65.71 55.68 -66.49
CA PHE A 413 66.08 54.33 -66.92
C PHE A 413 67.08 54.42 -68.08
N GLY A 414 68.31 54.00 -67.82
CA GLY A 414 69.41 54.07 -68.78
C GLY A 414 69.07 53.49 -70.15
N ASP A 415 69.60 54.17 -71.17
CA ASP A 415 69.39 53.96 -72.60
C ASP A 415 69.29 52.47 -73.02
N ALA A 416 68.16 52.11 -73.62
CA ALA A 416 67.86 50.75 -74.12
C ALA A 416 68.76 50.32 -75.30
N SER A 417 69.65 51.19 -75.77
CA SER A 417 70.71 50.89 -76.74
C SER A 417 71.93 50.18 -76.13
N ASN A 418 72.08 50.17 -74.79
CA ASN A 418 73.16 49.43 -74.09
C ASN A 418 72.74 48.05 -73.54
N ALA A 419 71.47 47.67 -73.65
CA ALA A 419 70.98 46.35 -73.20
C ALA A 419 71.39 45.17 -74.09
N ARG A 420 72.01 45.42 -75.27
CA ARG A 420 72.60 44.37 -76.13
C ARG A 420 74.08 44.08 -75.85
N ARG A 421 74.75 44.81 -74.93
CA ARG A 421 76.18 44.62 -74.60
C ARG A 421 76.49 44.11 -73.20
N LYS A 422 75.49 43.95 -72.31
CA LYS A 422 75.65 43.28 -71.00
C LYS A 422 74.97 41.91 -70.93
N GLN A 423 75.05 41.14 -72.02
CA GLN A 423 74.66 39.72 -72.08
C GLN A 423 75.87 38.79 -71.89
N LYS A 424 76.89 39.20 -71.12
CA LYS A 424 78.05 38.32 -70.88
C LYS A 424 78.51 38.16 -69.44
N ASP A 425 78.19 39.06 -68.51
CA ASP A 425 78.59 38.91 -67.12
C ASP A 425 77.39 39.13 -66.18
N PHE A 426 76.62 38.06 -65.94
CA PHE A 426 75.84 37.94 -64.72
C PHE A 426 76.49 36.88 -63.85
N VAL A 427 77.50 37.32 -63.11
CA VAL A 427 78.04 36.57 -61.97
C VAL A 427 76.94 36.60 -60.91
N LEU A 428 76.54 35.41 -60.45
CA LEU A 428 75.65 35.21 -59.30
C LEU A 428 76.11 36.12 -58.15
N ASP A 429 75.23 37.04 -57.77
CA ASP A 429 75.47 37.96 -56.68
C ASP A 429 75.74 37.18 -55.38
N LYS A 430 76.72 37.67 -54.60
CA LYS A 430 77.32 36.98 -53.46
C LYS A 430 76.29 36.70 -52.37
N ASP A 431 75.25 37.54 -52.30
CA ASP A 431 74.15 37.45 -51.34
C ASP A 431 73.14 36.36 -51.72
N SER A 432 72.86 36.14 -53.01
CA SER A 432 71.98 35.03 -53.45
C SER A 432 72.65 33.65 -53.31
N MET A 433 73.99 33.59 -53.42
CA MET A 433 74.77 32.39 -53.11
C MET A 433 74.91 32.11 -51.61
N SER A 434 74.67 33.09 -50.74
CA SER A 434 74.64 32.90 -49.28
C SER A 434 73.32 32.27 -48.85
N VAL A 435 72.19 32.78 -49.37
CA VAL A 435 70.84 32.25 -49.11
C VAL A 435 70.70 30.82 -49.66
N LEU A 436 71.23 30.54 -50.85
CA LEU A 436 71.24 29.17 -51.39
C LEU A 436 72.11 28.23 -50.54
N ARG A 437 73.22 28.69 -49.97
CA ARG A 437 74.05 27.86 -49.07
C ARG A 437 73.37 27.60 -47.72
N GLU A 438 72.63 28.58 -47.21
CA GLU A 438 71.90 28.47 -45.95
C GLU A 438 70.67 27.55 -46.08
N LEU A 439 69.97 27.60 -47.23
CA LEU A 439 68.93 26.64 -47.58
C LEU A 439 69.48 25.23 -47.81
N LEU A 440 70.68 25.09 -48.40
CA LEU A 440 71.29 23.78 -48.63
C LEU A 440 71.81 23.16 -47.31
N LYS A 441 72.30 23.98 -46.37
CA LYS A 441 72.65 23.54 -45.01
C LYS A 441 71.43 23.08 -44.22
N THR A 442 70.35 23.86 -44.20
CA THR A 442 69.12 23.48 -43.48
C THR A 442 68.48 22.21 -44.03
N VAL A 443 68.53 22.00 -45.35
CA VAL A 443 68.09 20.75 -45.98
C VAL A 443 69.01 19.56 -45.66
N GLN A 444 70.33 19.76 -45.57
CA GLN A 444 71.26 18.70 -45.16
C GLN A 444 71.15 18.34 -43.67
N GLU A 445 70.90 19.31 -42.80
CA GLU A 445 70.65 19.09 -41.37
C GLU A 445 69.31 18.37 -41.16
N ALA A 446 68.26 18.75 -41.89
CA ALA A 446 66.98 18.03 -41.88
C ALA A 446 67.12 16.57 -42.39
N LYS A 447 67.97 16.32 -43.39
CA LYS A 447 68.29 14.97 -43.87
C LYS A 447 69.04 14.11 -42.84
N LYS A 448 69.83 14.72 -41.95
CA LYS A 448 70.56 14.03 -40.86
C LYS A 448 69.72 13.77 -39.61
N ALA A 449 68.60 14.47 -39.46
CA ALA A 449 67.66 14.28 -38.35
C ALA A 449 66.54 13.27 -38.66
N ILE A 450 66.41 12.85 -39.93
CA ILE A 450 65.37 11.92 -40.41
C ILE A 450 65.94 10.53 -40.75
N ASN A 451 67.28 10.37 -40.77
CA ASN A 451 67.97 9.08 -40.67
C ASN A 451 68.55 8.92 -39.26
#